data_AF-A0A445CW77-F1
#
_entry.id   AF-A0A445CW77-F1
#
_cell.length_a   1.000
_cell.length_b   1.000
_cell.length_c   1.000
_cell.angle_alpha   90.00
_cell.angle_beta   90.00
_cell.angle_gamma   90.00
#
_symmetry.space_group_name_H-M   'P 1'
#
loop_
_entity.id
_entity.type
_entity.pdbx_description
1 polymer ?
#
loop_
_entity_poly.entity_id
_entity_poly.type
_entity_poly.pdbx_seq_one_letter_code
_entity_poly.pdbx_strand_id
1 'polypeptide(L)'
;MRRAPSAHLRFRFLCIQSPRESSESDSESPQNSESLSRRIEKLWKGEVVGSAFRTWMGDGFPVHRGHVFHAINRLHKLNMNKRALEVMEWVIRERPCRPRELDYSYLVEFTIKLHGIEYGEKLFPRIPTEFQNELLYNNLVIAMLDKGVIKLSLEYMKKMRELAYPISHLVFNRLIILHSSPSRKKLIPKLLTQIRSPPTCPPTIF
;
A
#
# COMPACT_ATOMS: atom_id res chain seq x y z
N MET A 1 44.93 8.58 -7.26
CA MET A 1 43.76 8.68 -6.36
C MET A 1 42.88 9.87 -6.79
N ARG A 2 41.72 9.63 -7.42
CA ARG A 2 40.66 10.63 -7.60
C ARG A 2 39.31 9.93 -7.38
N ARG A 3 38.57 10.34 -6.34
CA ARG A 3 37.23 9.86 -5.98
C ARG A 3 36.19 10.49 -6.91
N ALA A 4 35.28 9.67 -7.45
CA ALA A 4 34.07 10.12 -8.13
C ALA A 4 32.98 10.49 -7.10
N PRO A 5 32.12 11.50 -7.37
CA PRO A 5 31.01 11.83 -6.48
C PRO A 5 29.78 10.95 -6.76
N SER A 6 29.12 10.58 -5.67
CA SER A 6 27.92 9.75 -5.60
C SER A 6 26.69 10.50 -6.15
N ALA A 7 26.04 9.96 -7.17
CA ALA A 7 24.79 10.49 -7.71
C ALA A 7 23.60 9.94 -6.89
N HIS A 8 23.02 10.76 -6.03
CA HIS A 8 21.72 10.50 -5.43
C HIS A 8 20.62 10.76 -6.47
N LEU A 9 20.07 9.71 -7.08
CA LEU A 9 18.85 9.82 -7.89
C LEU A 9 17.66 10.15 -6.99
N ARG A 10 17.27 11.42 -6.94
CA ARG A 10 15.95 11.86 -6.50
C ARG A 10 14.99 11.72 -7.68
N PHE A 11 14.09 10.74 -7.64
CA PHE A 11 12.95 10.70 -8.55
C PHE A 11 12.02 11.88 -8.23
N ARG A 12 12.09 12.95 -9.03
CA ARG A 12 11.03 13.96 -9.10
C ARG A 12 9.93 13.42 -10.00
N PHE A 13 8.75 13.22 -9.45
CA PHE A 13 7.53 13.00 -10.23
C PHE A 13 7.27 14.27 -11.06
N LEU A 14 7.23 14.15 -12.38
CA LEU A 14 6.87 15.22 -13.29
C LEU A 14 5.35 15.44 -13.19
N CYS A 15 4.92 16.50 -12.50
CA CYS A 15 3.57 17.04 -12.71
C CYS A 15 3.56 17.76 -14.07
N ILE A 16 2.68 17.31 -14.96
CA ILE A 16 2.30 18.02 -16.17
C ILE A 16 1.61 19.33 -15.73
N GLN A 17 2.15 20.48 -16.13
CA GLN A 17 1.52 21.79 -15.98
C GLN A 17 0.79 22.16 -17.28
N SER A 18 -0.41 22.70 -17.15
CA SER A 18 -1.13 23.52 -18.15
C SER A 18 -2.00 24.54 -17.40
N PRO A 19 -2.38 25.69 -17.98
CA PRO A 19 -2.05 27.01 -17.44
C PRO A 19 -3.16 27.62 -16.59
N ARG A 20 -2.76 28.64 -15.80
CA ARG A 20 -3.63 29.49 -14.98
C ARG A 20 -4.46 30.44 -15.85
N GLU A 21 -5.74 30.56 -15.53
CA GLU A 21 -6.50 31.80 -15.67
C GLU A 21 -7.28 32.11 -14.37
N SER A 22 -7.34 33.41 -14.10
CA SER A 22 -7.76 34.21 -12.94
C SER A 22 -9.26 34.09 -12.61
N SER A 23 -9.67 33.85 -11.37
CA SER A 23 -9.84 34.75 -10.20
C SER A 23 -11.33 35.08 -10.00
N GLU A 24 -11.91 34.60 -8.91
CA GLU A 24 -12.97 35.31 -8.20
C GLU A 24 -13.09 34.75 -6.77
N SER A 25 -13.34 35.68 -5.86
CA SER A 25 -13.27 35.58 -4.41
C SER A 25 -14.40 34.74 -3.82
N ASP A 26 -14.06 33.78 -2.95
CA ASP A 26 -14.99 33.26 -1.95
C ASP A 26 -14.34 33.23 -0.56
N SER A 27 -14.85 34.14 0.27
CA SER A 27 -14.91 34.11 1.74
C SER A 27 -14.06 33.05 2.46
N GLU A 28 -12.96 33.50 3.06
CA GLU A 28 -12.28 32.76 4.13
C GLU A 28 -13.20 32.66 5.36
N SER A 29 -13.87 31.51 5.50
CA SER A 29 -14.41 31.07 6.78
C SER A 29 -13.29 30.43 7.61
N PRO A 30 -13.27 30.57 8.95
CA PRO A 30 -12.28 29.93 9.81
C PRO A 30 -12.58 28.43 10.01
N GLN A 31 -12.87 27.68 8.93
CA GLN A 31 -12.93 26.22 8.92
C GLN A 31 -11.60 25.58 8.49
N ASN A 32 -10.49 26.28 8.72
CA ASN A 32 -9.18 25.78 8.36
C ASN A 32 -8.62 24.94 9.52
N SER A 33 -8.35 23.64 9.26
CA SER A 33 -7.43 22.75 10.02
C SER A 33 -7.99 21.60 10.88
N GLU A 34 -9.25 21.19 10.74
CA GLU A 34 -9.73 19.97 11.41
C GLU A 34 -9.99 18.85 10.40
N SER A 35 -9.25 17.75 10.51
CA SER A 35 -9.39 16.57 9.65
C SER A 35 -9.35 15.31 10.49
N LEU A 36 -10.09 14.28 10.06
CA LEU A 36 -10.07 12.97 10.71
C LEU A 36 -8.63 12.43 10.87
N SER A 37 -7.76 12.67 9.88
CA SER A 37 -6.36 12.26 9.92
C SER A 37 -5.59 12.94 11.05
N ARG A 38 -5.84 14.23 11.30
CA ARG A 38 -5.22 15.00 12.38
C ARG A 38 -5.71 14.55 13.75
N ARG A 39 -6.98 14.18 13.90
CA ARG A 39 -7.51 13.59 15.16
C ARG A 39 -6.82 12.28 15.49
N ILE A 40 -6.76 11.39 14.51
CA ILE A 40 -6.14 10.06 14.68
C ILE A 40 -4.64 10.18 15.01
N GLU A 41 -3.96 11.17 14.43
CA GLU A 41 -2.56 11.45 14.73
C GLU A 41 -2.33 11.97 16.15
N LYS A 42 -3.20 12.87 16.63
CA LYS A 42 -3.10 13.48 17.96
C LYS A 42 -3.46 12.53 19.10
N LEU A 43 -4.12 11.41 18.81
CA LEU A 43 -4.45 10.39 19.82
C LEU A 43 -3.20 9.95 20.58
N TRP A 44 -3.29 9.96 21.91
CA TRP A 44 -2.19 9.53 22.76
C TRP A 44 -1.89 8.03 22.58
N LYS A 45 -0.69 7.60 22.98
CA LYS A 45 -0.30 6.19 22.95
C LYS A 45 -1.23 5.39 23.87
N GLY A 46 -1.99 4.46 23.30
CA GLY A 46 -2.95 3.62 24.02
C GLY A 46 -4.42 4.00 23.80
N GLU A 47 -4.70 5.18 23.26
CA GLU A 47 -6.07 5.52 22.88
C GLU A 47 -6.51 4.75 21.63
N VAL A 48 -7.75 4.26 21.67
CA VAL A 48 -8.33 3.50 20.56
C VAL A 48 -8.73 4.43 19.42
N VAL A 49 -8.39 4.07 18.19
CA VAL A 49 -8.77 4.84 16.99
C VAL A 49 -10.28 5.10 16.89
N GLY A 50 -11.10 4.16 17.37
CA GLY A 50 -12.55 4.31 17.37
C GLY A 50 -13.06 5.53 18.16
N SER A 51 -12.31 6.05 19.15
CA SER A 51 -12.72 7.28 19.84
C SER A 51 -12.66 8.49 18.91
N ALA A 52 -11.60 8.63 18.11
CA ALA A 52 -11.47 9.72 17.13
C ALA A 52 -12.57 9.67 16.06
N PHE A 53 -12.97 8.47 15.62
CA PHE A 53 -14.10 8.31 14.71
C PHE A 53 -15.43 8.68 15.37
N ARG A 54 -15.66 8.25 16.61
CA ARG A 54 -16.89 8.59 17.34
C ARG A 54 -17.01 10.09 17.61
N THR A 55 -15.92 10.76 18.01
CA THR A 55 -15.95 12.21 18.20
C THR A 55 -16.13 12.95 16.88
N TRP A 56 -15.51 12.48 15.79
CA TRP A 56 -15.76 13.01 14.45
C TRP A 56 -17.23 12.95 14.04
N MET A 57 -17.88 11.80 14.24
CA MET A 57 -19.31 11.65 13.95
C MET A 57 -20.20 12.43 14.94
N GLY A 58 -19.79 12.51 16.21
CA GLY A 58 -20.51 13.27 17.25
C GLY A 58 -20.54 14.78 16.99
N ASP A 59 -19.49 15.31 16.35
CA ASP A 59 -19.43 16.70 15.90
C ASP A 59 -20.26 16.95 14.62
N GLY A 60 -21.00 15.95 14.13
CA GLY A 60 -21.85 16.03 12.94
C GLY A 60 -21.11 15.77 11.62
N PHE A 61 -19.83 15.38 11.65
CA PHE A 61 -19.08 15.13 10.42
C PHE A 61 -19.24 13.68 9.95
N PRO A 62 -19.72 13.44 8.72
CA PRO A 62 -19.79 12.10 8.16
C PRO A 62 -18.39 11.51 7.89
N VAL A 63 -18.27 10.19 8.04
CA VAL A 63 -17.05 9.46 7.68
C VAL A 63 -17.14 9.05 6.22
N HIS A 64 -16.49 9.82 5.36
CA HIS A 64 -16.35 9.48 3.95
C HIS A 64 -15.07 8.70 3.68
N ARG A 65 -15.09 7.90 2.61
CA ARG A 65 -13.90 7.16 2.16
C ARG A 65 -12.70 8.08 1.92
N GLY A 66 -12.92 9.28 1.39
CA GLY A 66 -11.84 10.26 1.17
C GLY A 66 -11.08 10.57 2.47
N HIS A 67 -11.79 10.66 3.60
CA HIS A 67 -11.20 10.88 4.92
C HIS A 67 -10.37 9.68 5.38
N VAL A 68 -10.88 8.46 5.21
CA VAL A 68 -10.16 7.22 5.55
C VAL A 68 -8.89 7.08 4.71
N PHE A 69 -9.00 7.24 3.39
CA PHE A 69 -7.87 7.16 2.47
C PHE A 69 -6.80 8.23 2.79
N HIS A 70 -7.22 9.46 3.07
CA HIS A 70 -6.32 10.53 3.45
C HIS A 70 -5.63 10.22 4.80
N ALA A 71 -6.36 9.69 5.79
CA ALA A 71 -5.80 9.29 7.08
C ALA A 71 -4.77 8.17 6.93
N ILE A 72 -5.09 7.10 6.20
CA ILE A 72 -4.15 5.98 5.97
C ILE A 72 -2.90 6.45 5.25
N ASN A 73 -3.03 7.23 4.17
CA ASN A 73 -1.87 7.76 3.45
C ASN A 73 -0.99 8.65 4.32
N ARG A 74 -1.60 9.48 5.17
CA ARG A 74 -0.87 10.34 6.10
C ARG A 74 -0.11 9.49 7.13
N LEU A 75 -0.78 8.52 7.76
CA LEU A 75 -0.16 7.62 8.74
C LEU A 75 0.96 6.77 8.11
N HIS A 76 0.77 6.32 6.87
CA HIS A 76 1.79 5.58 6.14
C HIS A 76 3.04 6.44 5.87
N LYS A 77 2.86 7.69 5.42
CA LYS A 77 3.98 8.66 5.24
C LYS A 77 4.74 8.94 6.53
N LEU A 78 4.04 8.93 7.66
CA LEU A 78 4.62 9.12 9.00
C LEU A 78 5.18 7.82 9.61
N ASN A 79 5.15 6.70 8.88
CA ASN A 79 5.52 5.37 9.37
C ASN A 79 4.73 4.91 10.62
N MET A 80 3.55 5.50 10.87
CA MET A 80 2.66 5.14 11.98
C MET A 80 1.83 3.88 11.63
N ASN A 81 2.50 2.80 11.21
CA ASN A 81 1.85 1.61 10.66
C ASN A 81 0.87 0.96 11.66
N LYS A 82 1.20 0.97 12.96
CA LYS A 82 0.29 0.47 14.02
C LYS A 82 -1.05 1.21 14.01
N ARG A 83 -1.00 2.53 13.95
CA ARG A 83 -2.20 3.38 13.90
C ARG A 83 -2.95 3.17 12.59
N ALA A 84 -2.24 3.00 11.47
CA ALA A 84 -2.85 2.71 10.18
C ALA A 84 -3.58 1.36 10.19
N LEU A 85 -3.02 0.32 10.82
CA LEU A 85 -3.68 -0.96 11.00
C LEU A 85 -4.96 -0.82 11.85
N GLU A 86 -4.87 -0.14 12.99
CA GLU A 86 -6.03 0.10 13.88
C GLU A 86 -7.18 0.83 13.15
N VAL A 87 -6.85 1.79 12.27
CA VAL A 87 -7.84 2.44 11.38
C VAL A 87 -8.48 1.42 10.44
N MET A 88 -7.68 0.57 9.78
CA MET A 88 -8.24 -0.38 8.84
C MET A 88 -9.11 -1.43 9.52
N GLU A 89 -8.68 -1.97 10.65
CA GLU A 89 -9.47 -2.91 11.45
C GLU A 89 -10.80 -2.30 11.88
N TRP A 90 -10.78 -1.02 12.31
CA TRP A 90 -12.00 -0.31 12.69
C TRP A 90 -12.94 -0.10 11.50
N VAL A 91 -12.43 0.33 10.34
CA VAL A 91 -13.23 0.54 9.12
C VAL A 91 -13.86 -0.75 8.62
N ILE A 92 -13.12 -1.87 8.63
CA ILE A 92 -13.64 -3.17 8.19
C ILE A 92 -14.71 -3.71 9.16
N ARG A 93 -14.53 -3.48 10.47
CA ARG A 93 -15.46 -3.94 11.51
C ARG A 93 -16.74 -3.12 11.58
N GLU A 94 -16.62 -1.80 11.71
CA GLU A 94 -17.75 -0.91 11.95
C GLU A 94 -18.45 -0.47 10.65
N ARG A 95 -17.77 -0.59 9.50
CA ARG A 95 -18.30 -0.25 8.17
C ARG A 95 -18.96 1.15 8.12
N PRO A 96 -18.27 2.20 8.59
CA PRO A 96 -18.78 3.58 8.49
C PRO A 96 -19.02 4.03 7.03
N CYS A 97 -18.34 3.36 6.10
CA CYS A 97 -18.49 3.49 4.66
C CYS A 97 -18.25 2.11 4.02
N ARG A 98 -18.76 1.91 2.79
CA ARG A 98 -18.60 0.64 2.07
C ARG A 98 -17.10 0.31 1.84
N PRO A 99 -16.61 -0.84 2.35
CA PRO A 99 -15.25 -1.31 2.09
C PRO A 99 -15.00 -1.52 0.60
N ARG A 100 -13.75 -1.29 0.18
CA ARG A 100 -13.27 -1.59 -1.18
C ARG A 100 -12.00 -2.42 -1.13
N GLU A 101 -11.60 -2.88 -2.31
CA GLU A 101 -10.38 -3.66 -2.56
C GLU A 101 -9.16 -3.07 -1.86
N LEU A 102 -8.94 -1.75 -2.01
CA LEU A 102 -7.80 -1.05 -1.41
C LEU A 102 -7.78 -1.11 0.13
N ASP A 103 -8.94 -1.15 0.78
CA ASP A 103 -9.04 -1.23 2.24
C ASP A 103 -8.50 -2.59 2.73
N TYR A 104 -8.88 -3.66 2.04
CA TYR A 104 -8.36 -5.01 2.31
C TYR A 104 -6.88 -5.14 1.94
N SER A 105 -6.43 -4.48 0.86
CA SER A 105 -5.02 -4.44 0.51
C SER A 105 -4.17 -3.80 1.61
N TYR A 106 -4.58 -2.65 2.15
CA TYR A 106 -3.90 -2.01 3.27
C TYR A 106 -3.94 -2.85 4.55
N LEU A 107 -5.09 -3.48 4.84
CA LEU A 107 -5.21 -4.37 5.98
C LEU A 107 -4.15 -5.48 5.94
N VAL A 108 -4.03 -6.20 4.82
CA VAL A 108 -3.04 -7.28 4.66
C VAL A 108 -1.60 -6.75 4.77
N GLU A 109 -1.29 -5.64 4.11
CA GLU A 109 0.05 -5.05 4.15
C GLU A 109 0.45 -4.68 5.58
N PHE A 110 -0.40 -3.94 6.30
CA PHE A 110 -0.09 -3.52 7.66
C PHE A 110 -0.04 -4.71 8.63
N THR A 111 -0.92 -5.72 8.46
CA THR A 111 -0.84 -6.96 9.22
C THR A 111 0.50 -7.66 9.01
N ILE A 112 0.97 -7.84 7.77
CA ILE A 112 2.27 -8.48 7.51
C ILE A 112 3.42 -7.63 8.06
N LYS A 113 3.34 -6.31 7.89
CA LYS A 113 4.39 -5.39 8.33
C LYS A 113 4.59 -5.44 9.85
N LEU A 114 3.50 -5.53 10.61
CA LEU A 114 3.51 -5.48 12.08
C LEU A 114 3.54 -6.84 12.76
N HIS A 115 2.75 -7.81 12.27
CA HIS A 115 2.57 -9.11 12.91
C HIS A 115 3.31 -10.25 12.19
N GLY A 116 3.78 -10.01 10.97
CA GLY A 116 4.53 -10.98 10.18
C GLY A 116 3.66 -11.72 9.16
N ILE A 117 4.33 -12.47 8.29
CA ILE A 117 3.72 -13.12 7.11
C ILE A 117 2.66 -14.13 7.51
N GLU A 118 2.89 -14.91 8.57
CA GLU A 118 1.95 -15.93 9.03
C GLU A 118 0.54 -15.36 9.32
N TYR A 119 0.48 -14.17 9.92
CA TYR A 119 -0.79 -13.50 10.19
C TYR A 119 -1.45 -12.99 8.92
N GLY A 120 -0.65 -12.48 7.96
CA GLY A 120 -1.14 -12.08 6.65
C GLY A 120 -1.72 -13.24 5.85
N GLU A 121 -1.05 -14.38 5.84
CA GLU A 121 -1.53 -15.60 5.17
C GLU A 121 -2.79 -16.17 5.82
N LYS A 122 -2.89 -16.11 7.16
CA LYS A 122 -4.12 -16.50 7.87
C LYS A 122 -5.27 -15.53 7.61
N LEU A 123 -4.98 -14.24 7.40
CA LEU A 123 -5.97 -13.22 7.10
C LEU A 123 -6.48 -13.31 5.65
N PHE A 124 -5.59 -13.57 4.69
CA PHE A 124 -5.89 -13.57 3.26
C PHE A 124 -7.15 -14.39 2.88
N PRO A 125 -7.32 -15.67 3.27
CA PRO A 125 -8.49 -16.45 2.91
C PRO A 125 -9.78 -16.00 3.62
N ARG A 126 -9.68 -15.17 4.67
CA ARG A 126 -10.83 -14.62 5.39
C ARG A 126 -11.40 -13.38 4.72
N ILE A 127 -10.69 -12.81 3.75
CA ILE A 127 -11.16 -11.67 2.97
C ILE A 127 -12.21 -12.17 1.98
N PRO A 128 -13.36 -11.49 1.81
CA PRO A 128 -14.39 -11.91 0.86
C PRO A 128 -13.81 -12.07 -0.54
N THR A 129 -14.25 -13.11 -1.27
CA THR A 129 -13.69 -13.49 -2.58
C THR A 129 -13.76 -12.36 -3.60
N GLU A 130 -14.79 -11.51 -3.52
CA GLU A 130 -14.95 -10.31 -4.36
C GLU A 130 -13.80 -9.29 -4.22
N PHE A 131 -13.06 -9.32 -3.10
CA PHE A 131 -11.89 -8.47 -2.86
C PHE A 131 -10.56 -9.21 -3.02
N GLN A 132 -10.56 -10.51 -3.33
CA GLN A 132 -9.35 -11.30 -3.61
C GLN A 132 -8.88 -11.13 -5.05
N ASN A 133 -8.75 -9.89 -5.50
CA ASN A 133 -8.42 -9.52 -6.86
C ASN A 133 -6.90 -9.30 -7.06
N GLU A 134 -6.50 -8.85 -8.25
CA GLU A 134 -5.11 -8.60 -8.60
C GLU A 134 -4.43 -7.58 -7.68
N LEU A 135 -5.16 -6.58 -7.17
CA LEU A 135 -4.61 -5.58 -6.25
C LEU A 135 -4.21 -6.24 -4.93
N LEU A 136 -5.08 -7.07 -4.35
CA LEU A 136 -4.80 -7.76 -3.09
C LEU A 136 -3.62 -8.72 -3.24
N TYR A 137 -3.60 -9.51 -4.31
CA TYR A 137 -2.50 -10.44 -4.59
C TYR A 137 -1.16 -9.71 -4.77
N ASN A 138 -1.12 -8.64 -5.57
CA ASN A 138 0.08 -7.84 -5.76
C ASN A 138 0.59 -7.27 -4.42
N ASN A 139 -0.31 -6.74 -3.58
CA ASN A 139 0.10 -6.16 -2.30
C ASN A 139 0.64 -7.22 -1.32
N LEU A 140 0.01 -8.40 -1.28
CA LEU A 140 0.48 -9.55 -0.50
C LEU A 140 1.91 -9.95 -0.91
N VAL A 141 2.14 -10.10 -2.22
CA VAL A 141 3.46 -10.49 -2.76
C VAL A 141 4.51 -9.44 -2.42
N ILE A 142 4.21 -8.14 -2.59
CA ILE A 142 5.13 -7.06 -2.21
C ILE A 142 5.46 -7.10 -0.72
N ALA A 143 4.45 -7.26 0.14
CA ALA A 143 4.65 -7.33 1.59
C ALA A 143 5.52 -8.54 2.02
N MET A 144 5.39 -9.69 1.35
CA MET A 144 6.25 -10.86 1.56
C MET A 144 7.70 -10.59 1.12
N LEU A 145 7.88 -9.97 -0.04
CA LEU A 145 9.20 -9.60 -0.56
C LEU A 145 9.89 -8.57 0.35
N ASP A 146 9.14 -7.62 0.91
CA ASP A 146 9.66 -6.64 1.89
C ASP A 146 10.19 -7.29 3.16
N LYS A 147 9.65 -8.46 3.53
CA LYS A 147 10.14 -9.29 4.63
C LYS A 147 11.20 -10.31 4.19
N GLY A 148 11.60 -10.31 2.92
CA GLY A 148 12.65 -11.18 2.36
C GLY A 148 12.20 -12.61 2.05
N VAL A 149 10.89 -12.90 2.07
CA VAL A 149 10.37 -14.26 1.87
C VAL A 149 10.11 -14.51 0.38
N ILE A 150 11.18 -14.88 -0.32
CA ILE A 150 11.18 -15.05 -1.78
C ILE A 150 10.39 -16.29 -2.21
N LYS A 151 10.59 -17.45 -1.59
CA LYS A 151 9.98 -18.72 -2.05
C LYS A 151 8.45 -18.62 -2.10
N LEU A 152 7.84 -18.22 -0.99
CA LEU A 152 6.40 -18.06 -0.89
C LEU A 152 5.86 -16.98 -1.85
N SER A 153 6.58 -15.86 -2.00
CA SER A 153 6.16 -14.81 -2.95
C SER A 153 6.10 -15.33 -4.39
N LEU A 154 7.01 -16.23 -4.80
CA LEU A 154 7.01 -16.86 -6.12
C LEU A 154 5.85 -17.85 -6.30
N GLU A 155 5.46 -18.55 -5.24
CA GLU A 155 4.27 -19.43 -5.22
C GLU A 155 2.99 -18.61 -5.44
N TYR A 156 2.83 -17.47 -4.76
CA TYR A 156 1.70 -16.57 -5.01
C TYR A 156 1.74 -15.95 -6.42
N MET A 157 2.91 -15.58 -6.93
CA MET A 157 3.04 -15.14 -8.33
C MET A 157 2.64 -16.23 -9.33
N LYS A 158 2.90 -17.51 -9.02
CA LYS A 158 2.42 -18.64 -9.84
C LYS A 158 0.90 -18.71 -9.83
N LYS A 159 0.30 -18.63 -8.64
CA LYS A 159 -1.16 -18.60 -8.49
C LYS A 159 -1.81 -17.42 -9.21
N MET A 160 -1.19 -16.24 -9.18
CA MET A 160 -1.66 -15.07 -9.95
C MET A 160 -1.72 -15.36 -11.45
N ARG A 161 -0.70 -16.04 -12.00
CA ARG A 161 -0.70 -16.42 -13.42
C ARG A 161 -1.80 -17.43 -13.75
N GLU A 162 -2.02 -18.41 -12.87
CA GLU A 162 -3.10 -19.39 -13.02
C GLU A 162 -4.49 -18.72 -13.01
N LEU A 163 -4.64 -17.64 -12.25
CA LEU A 163 -5.86 -16.81 -12.18
C LEU A 163 -5.93 -15.70 -13.25
N ALA A 164 -4.94 -15.62 -14.16
CA ALA A 164 -4.79 -14.54 -15.13
C ALA A 164 -4.73 -13.13 -14.50
N TYR A 165 -4.28 -13.01 -13.25
CA TYR A 165 -4.06 -11.72 -12.59
C TYR A 165 -2.73 -11.09 -13.03
N PRO A 166 -2.74 -9.83 -13.50
CA PRO A 166 -1.53 -9.15 -13.91
C PRO A 166 -0.60 -8.93 -12.71
N ILE A 167 0.67 -9.26 -12.90
CA ILE A 167 1.72 -9.01 -11.90
C ILE A 167 2.30 -7.62 -12.15
N SER A 168 2.26 -6.77 -11.13
CA SER A 168 2.75 -5.39 -11.19
C SER A 168 4.27 -5.34 -11.38
N HIS A 169 4.74 -4.35 -12.13
CA HIS A 169 6.16 -4.01 -12.23
C HIS A 169 6.83 -3.78 -10.86
N LEU A 170 6.06 -3.36 -9.85
CA LEU A 170 6.56 -3.17 -8.49
C LEU A 170 7.06 -4.48 -7.86
N VAL A 171 6.37 -5.60 -8.11
CA VAL A 171 6.79 -6.94 -7.66
C VAL A 171 8.15 -7.30 -8.26
N PHE A 172 8.29 -7.15 -9.58
CA PHE A 172 9.54 -7.45 -10.28
C PHE A 172 10.68 -6.54 -9.85
N ASN A 173 10.42 -5.23 -9.69
CA ASN A 173 11.41 -4.28 -9.18
C ASN A 173 11.91 -4.71 -7.80
N ARG A 174 11.01 -5.19 -6.92
CA ARG A 174 11.39 -5.64 -5.59
C ARG A 174 12.24 -6.90 -5.62
N LEU A 175 11.90 -7.85 -6.48
CA LEU A 175 12.73 -9.04 -6.73
C LEU A 175 14.13 -8.69 -7.24
N ILE A 176 14.24 -7.76 -8.19
CA ILE A 176 15.54 -7.31 -8.72
C ILE A 176 16.39 -6.70 -7.59
N ILE A 177 15.79 -5.87 -6.73
CA ILE A 177 16.48 -5.28 -5.57
C ILE A 177 16.98 -6.39 -4.62
N LEU A 178 16.16 -7.37 -4.29
CA LEU A 178 16.54 -8.49 -3.40
C LEU A 178 17.66 -9.36 -4.00
N HIS A 179 17.68 -9.53 -5.33
CA HIS A 179 18.68 -10.32 -6.05
C HIS A 179 19.90 -9.50 -6.53
N SER A 180 20.03 -8.23 -6.12
CA SER A 180 21.13 -7.35 -6.53
C SER A 180 22.49 -7.74 -5.95
N SER A 181 22.54 -8.64 -4.96
CA SER A 181 23.79 -9.16 -4.41
C SER A 181 24.61 -9.92 -5.47
N PRO A 182 25.95 -9.80 -5.51
CA PRO A 182 26.79 -10.42 -6.55
C PRO A 182 26.53 -11.92 -6.77
N SER A 183 26.22 -12.64 -5.69
CA SER A 183 25.87 -14.07 -5.70
C SER A 183 24.55 -14.40 -6.41
N ARG A 184 23.61 -13.45 -6.51
CA ARG A 184 22.23 -13.66 -7.00
C ARG A 184 21.90 -12.88 -8.27
N LYS A 185 22.82 -12.04 -8.77
CA LYS A 185 22.65 -11.24 -10.00
C LYS A 185 22.30 -12.07 -11.25
N LYS A 186 22.69 -13.35 -11.30
CA LYS A 186 22.38 -14.26 -12.42
C LYS A 186 20.87 -14.42 -12.68
N LEU A 187 20.02 -14.11 -11.70
CA LEU A 187 18.56 -14.18 -11.82
C LEU A 187 17.94 -12.92 -12.45
N ILE A 188 18.66 -11.78 -12.47
CA ILE A 188 18.13 -10.50 -12.97
C ILE A 188 17.76 -10.55 -14.47
N PRO A 189 18.59 -11.10 -15.38
CA PRO A 189 18.23 -11.17 -16.80
C PRO A 189 16.91 -11.92 -17.04
N LYS A 190 16.68 -13.03 -16.31
CA LYS A 190 15.44 -13.81 -16.42
C LYS A 190 14.21 -13.00 -15.95
N LEU A 191 14.34 -12.24 -14.86
CA LEU A 191 13.27 -11.34 -14.39
C LEU A 191 12.94 -10.27 -15.42
N LEU A 192 13.96 -9.68 -16.06
CA LEU A 192 13.76 -8.68 -17.12
C LEU A 192 13.07 -9.27 -18.36
N THR A 193 13.36 -10.53 -18.71
CA THR A 193 12.63 -11.23 -19.77
C THR A 193 11.15 -11.37 -19.40
N GLN A 194 10.83 -11.80 -18.17
CA GLN A 194 9.43 -11.94 -17.73
C GLN A 194 8.64 -10.61 -17.76
N ILE A 195 9.29 -9.48 -17.45
CA ILE A 195 8.66 -8.16 -17.53
C ILE A 195 8.32 -7.79 -18.99
N ARG A 196 9.16 -8.22 -19.94
CA ARG A 196 9.00 -7.93 -21.37
C ARG A 196 8.05 -8.91 -22.08
N SER A 197 7.85 -10.09 -21.50
CA SER A 197 6.91 -11.07 -22.00
C SER A 197 5.47 -10.63 -21.74
N PRO A 198 4.53 -10.85 -22.68
CA PRO A 198 3.12 -10.60 -22.41
C PRO A 198 2.63 -11.48 -21.27
N PRO A 199 1.64 -11.02 -20.47
CA PRO A 199 1.14 -11.73 -19.27
C PRO A 199 0.59 -13.14 -19.56
N THR A 200 0.34 -13.47 -20.83
CA THR A 200 -0.15 -14.76 -21.31
C THR A 200 0.96 -15.79 -21.56
N CYS A 201 2.25 -15.43 -21.50
CA CYS A 201 3.34 -16.37 -21.72
C CYS A 201 3.74 -17.08 -20.41
N PRO A 202 3.60 -18.42 -20.31
CA PRO A 202 4.03 -19.16 -19.13
C PRO A 202 5.55 -18.98 -18.93
N PRO A 203 6.03 -18.76 -17.69
CA PRO A 203 7.45 -18.64 -17.45
C PRO A 203 8.13 -19.98 -17.71
N THR A 204 9.24 -19.94 -18.44
CA THR A 204 10.17 -21.06 -18.57
C THR A 204 10.55 -21.54 -17.16
N ILE A 205 10.20 -22.80 -16.87
CA ILE A 205 10.20 -23.45 -15.57
C ILE A 205 11.56 -23.30 -14.86
N PHE A 206 11.52 -23.16 -13.53
CA PHE A 206 12.69 -23.12 -12.63
C PHE A 206 13.48 -24.42 -12.65
#